data_AF-A0A9Q0CV68-F1
#
_entry.id   AF-A0A9Q0CV68-F1
#
_cell.length_a   1.000
_cell.length_b   1.000
_cell.length_c   1.000
_cell.angle_alpha   90.00
_cell.angle_beta   90.00
_cell.angle_gamma   90.00
#
_symmetry.space_group_name_H-M   'P 1'
#
loop_
_entity.id
_entity.type
_entity.pdbx_description
1 polymer ?
#
loop_
_entity_poly.entity_id
_entity_poly.type
_entity_poly.pdbx_seq_one_letter_code
_entity_poly.pdbx_strand_id
1 'polypeptide(L)'
;MARTKQTARKSTGGKAPRKQLATKAARKSAPTTGGVKKPHRYRPGTVALREIRKYQKSTELLIRKLPFQRLVREIAQDFKTDLRFQSHAVLALQEAAEAYLVGLFEDTNLCAIHAKRVTIMPKDIQLARRIRGERFVMCHGCQLNEEAYELFLVFCLSFVANLIDALLENLCFLCDS
;
A
#
# COMPACT_ATOMS: atom_id res chain seq x y z
N MET A 1 1.67 64.64 -23.05
CA MET A 1 2.01 63.32 -23.62
C MET A 1 2.99 62.61 -22.70
N ALA A 2 2.63 61.46 -22.13
CA ALA A 2 3.43 60.74 -21.15
C ALA A 2 4.43 59.80 -21.84
N ARG A 3 5.73 59.95 -21.51
CA ARG A 3 6.83 59.16 -22.07
C ARG A 3 6.79 57.73 -21.52
N THR A 4 6.35 56.76 -22.32
CA THR A 4 6.42 55.33 -22.00
C THR A 4 7.87 54.86 -22.05
N LYS A 5 8.42 54.50 -20.88
CA LYS A 5 9.74 53.87 -20.76
C LYS A 5 9.60 52.37 -21.07
N GLN A 6 9.74 51.99 -22.33
CA GLN A 6 9.92 50.59 -22.70
C GLN A 6 11.29 50.11 -22.21
N THR A 7 11.31 49.22 -21.22
CA THR A 7 12.53 48.47 -20.89
C THR A 7 12.63 47.29 -21.85
N ALA A 8 13.67 47.28 -22.67
CA ALA A 8 14.00 46.17 -23.56
C ALA A 8 14.18 44.88 -22.74
N ARG A 9 13.23 43.94 -22.88
CA ARG A 9 13.39 42.58 -22.38
C ARG A 9 14.19 41.82 -23.43
N LYS A 10 15.43 41.44 -23.11
CA LYS A 10 16.25 40.60 -23.99
C LYS A 10 15.50 39.29 -24.29
N SER A 11 15.11 39.13 -25.55
CA SER A 11 14.82 37.83 -26.16
C SER A 11 16.13 37.11 -26.41
N THR A 12 16.12 35.81 -26.13
CA THR A 12 17.19 34.80 -26.33
C THR A 12 18.43 34.89 -25.42
N GLY A 13 18.65 33.78 -24.71
CA GLY A 13 19.83 33.54 -23.88
C GLY A 13 19.90 32.10 -23.40
N GLY A 14 19.48 31.15 -24.24
CA GLY A 14 19.77 29.74 -24.04
C GLY A 14 21.25 29.46 -24.35
N LYS A 15 21.98 28.99 -23.33
CA LYS A 15 23.36 28.45 -23.35
C LYS A 15 24.49 29.40 -23.76
N ALA A 16 25.38 29.67 -22.79
CA ALA A 16 26.70 30.25 -23.01
C ALA A 16 27.65 29.28 -23.76
N PRO A 17 28.65 29.78 -24.52
CA PRO A 17 29.53 28.93 -25.33
C PRO A 17 30.50 28.15 -24.43
N ARG A 18 30.60 26.84 -24.69
CA ARG A 18 31.39 25.87 -23.92
C ARG A 18 32.88 26.03 -24.23
N LYS A 19 33.65 26.54 -23.26
CA LYS A 19 35.11 26.38 -23.24
C LYS A 19 35.42 24.97 -22.74
N GLN A 20 36.07 24.14 -23.57
CA GLN A 20 36.56 22.82 -23.15
C GLN A 20 37.71 23.01 -22.17
N LEU A 21 37.50 22.62 -20.91
CA LEU A 21 38.53 22.29 -19.92
C LEU A 21 37.86 21.32 -18.94
N ALA A 22 38.41 20.11 -18.85
CA ALA A 22 37.92 19.05 -17.97
C ALA A 22 37.87 19.56 -16.52
N THR A 23 36.69 19.59 -15.93
CA THR A 23 36.50 19.94 -14.53
C THR A 23 35.45 19.01 -13.93
N LYS A 24 35.89 18.29 -12.89
CA LYS A 24 35.11 17.53 -11.91
C LYS A 24 33.71 18.14 -11.75
N ALA A 25 32.67 17.32 -11.81
CA ALA A 25 31.29 17.75 -11.59
C ALA A 25 31.11 18.27 -10.15
N ALA A 26 31.43 19.55 -9.94
CA ALA A 26 31.03 20.30 -8.77
C ALA A 26 29.52 20.44 -8.86
N ARG A 27 28.81 19.57 -8.11
CA ARG A 27 27.39 19.75 -7.81
C ARG A 27 27.23 21.19 -7.31
N LYS A 28 26.29 21.95 -7.91
CA LYS A 28 25.97 23.34 -7.56
C LYS A 28 25.97 23.53 -6.03
N SER A 29 27.07 24.03 -5.46
CA SER A 29 27.08 24.58 -4.13
C SER A 29 26.36 25.93 -4.18
N ALA A 30 25.45 26.15 -3.24
CA ALA A 30 24.64 27.35 -3.14
C ALA A 30 25.50 28.63 -3.11
N PRO A 31 25.00 29.78 -3.61
CA PRO A 31 25.69 31.06 -3.50
C PRO A 31 25.94 31.39 -2.02
N THR A 32 27.16 31.84 -1.70
CA THR A 32 27.66 32.16 -0.36
C THR A 32 27.12 33.48 0.21
N THR A 33 26.19 34.15 -0.48
CA THR A 33 25.55 35.38 -0.03
C THR A 33 24.04 35.32 -0.27
N GLY A 34 23.28 35.16 0.81
CA GLY A 34 21.82 35.05 0.79
C GLY A 34 21.38 33.73 1.41
N GLY A 35 20.68 33.81 2.55
CA GLY A 35 20.32 32.67 3.39
C GLY A 35 19.83 31.44 2.61
N VAL A 36 20.27 30.27 3.08
CA VAL A 36 19.90 28.95 2.53
C VAL A 36 18.39 28.92 2.27
N LYS A 37 17.98 28.79 1.00
CA LYS A 37 16.57 28.60 0.66
C LYS A 37 16.04 27.42 1.45
N LYS A 38 15.05 27.67 2.31
CA LYS A 38 14.43 26.61 3.11
C LYS A 38 13.96 25.50 2.17
N PRO A 39 14.26 24.21 2.47
CA PRO A 39 13.78 23.12 1.65
C PRO A 39 12.25 23.16 1.59
N HIS A 40 11.70 22.98 0.39
CA HIS A 40 10.25 22.99 0.19
C HIS A 40 9.62 21.80 0.94
N ARG A 41 8.72 22.10 1.88
CA ARG A 41 7.94 21.10 2.62
C ARG A 41 6.48 21.17 2.20
N TYR A 42 5.92 20.02 1.79
CA TYR A 42 4.50 19.90 1.51
C TYR A 42 3.67 20.07 2.79
N ARG A 43 2.45 20.59 2.64
CA ARG A 43 1.48 20.67 3.75
C ARG A 43 1.08 19.26 4.20
N PRO A 44 0.77 19.05 5.49
CA PRO A 44 0.26 17.77 5.96
C PRO A 44 -0.99 17.38 5.15
N GLY A 45 -1.10 16.09 4.81
CA GLY A 45 -2.17 15.57 3.94
C GLY A 45 -1.88 15.65 2.43
N THR A 46 -1.04 16.57 1.95
CA THR A 46 -0.75 16.68 0.50
C THR A 46 -0.04 15.43 -0.06
N VAL A 47 0.88 14.86 0.71
CA VAL A 47 1.61 13.65 0.31
C VAL A 47 0.71 12.42 0.43
N ALA A 48 -0.05 12.30 1.53
CA ALA A 48 -1.01 11.22 1.74
C ALA A 48 -2.05 11.14 0.61
N LEU A 49 -2.64 12.27 0.19
CA LEU A 49 -3.59 12.29 -0.93
C LEU A 49 -2.95 11.90 -2.27
N ARG A 50 -1.65 12.19 -2.46
CA ARG A 50 -0.91 11.77 -3.65
C ARG A 50 -0.69 10.26 -3.64
N GLU A 51 -0.33 9.71 -2.49
CA GLU A 51 -0.12 8.27 -2.30
C GLU A 51 -1.43 7.50 -2.50
N ILE A 52 -2.54 7.96 -1.92
CA ILE A 52 -3.87 7.36 -2.12
C ILE A 52 -4.20 7.27 -3.61
N ARG A 53 -4.06 8.37 -4.36
CA ARG A 53 -4.33 8.37 -5.81
C ARG A 53 -3.37 7.49 -6.61
N LYS A 54 -2.11 7.40 -6.17
CA LYS A 54 -1.11 6.52 -6.80
C LYS A 54 -1.54 5.06 -6.62
N TYR A 55 -1.80 4.64 -5.38
CA TYR A 55 -2.10 3.26 -5.04
C TYR A 55 -3.47 2.80 -5.53
N GLN A 56 -4.46 3.69 -5.63
CA GLN A 56 -5.75 3.37 -6.26
C GLN A 56 -5.66 3.18 -7.78
N LYS A 57 -4.62 3.71 -8.43
CA LYS A 57 -4.42 3.54 -9.89
C LYS A 57 -3.62 2.28 -10.23
N SER A 58 -2.81 1.79 -9.29
CA SER A 58 -1.96 0.61 -9.45
C SER A 58 -2.57 -0.61 -8.78
N THR A 59 -2.25 -1.80 -9.28
CA THR A 59 -2.59 -3.09 -8.67
C THR A 59 -1.34 -3.81 -8.14
N GLU A 60 -0.30 -3.05 -7.77
CA GLU A 60 0.93 -3.62 -7.24
C GLU A 60 0.74 -4.09 -5.79
N LEU A 61 1.29 -5.27 -5.47
CA LEU A 61 1.32 -5.77 -4.09
C LEU A 61 2.18 -4.86 -3.22
N LEU A 62 1.64 -4.43 -2.09
CA LEU A 62 2.25 -3.47 -1.17
C LEU A 62 3.12 -4.15 -0.11
N ILE A 63 2.81 -5.41 0.24
CA ILE A 63 3.61 -6.17 1.20
C ILE A 63 4.81 -6.77 0.49
N ARG A 64 5.99 -6.68 1.13
CA ARG A 64 7.21 -7.28 0.59
C ARG A 64 7.06 -8.82 0.58
N LYS A 65 7.38 -9.46 -0.55
CA LYS A 65 7.19 -10.90 -0.75
C LYS A 65 7.95 -11.77 0.26
N LEU A 66 9.21 -11.45 0.56
CA LEU A 66 10.05 -12.26 1.45
C LEU A 66 9.53 -12.33 2.90
N PRO A 67 9.22 -11.22 3.60
CA PRO A 67 8.66 -11.31 4.95
C PRO A 67 7.27 -11.96 4.97
N PHE A 68 6.42 -11.73 3.97
CA PHE A 68 5.12 -12.41 3.88
C PHE A 68 5.29 -13.93 3.75
N GLN A 69 6.22 -14.37 2.88
CA GLN A 69 6.53 -15.79 2.74
C GLN A 69 7.06 -16.42 4.04
N ARG A 70 7.87 -15.69 4.83
CA ARG A 70 8.34 -16.17 6.13
C ARG A 70 7.18 -16.34 7.11
N LEU A 71 6.29 -15.37 7.18
CA LEU A 71 5.09 -15.42 8.02
C LEU A 71 4.18 -16.60 7.66
N VAL A 72 3.92 -16.82 6.37
CA VAL A 72 3.10 -17.95 5.91
C VAL A 72 3.71 -19.29 6.34
N ARG A 73 5.04 -19.42 6.28
CA ARG A 73 5.74 -20.64 6.70
C ARG A 73 5.78 -20.82 8.20
N GLU A 74 5.94 -19.72 8.94
CA GLU A 74 5.87 -19.70 10.41
C GLU A 74 4.51 -20.22 10.86
N ILE A 75 3.42 -19.62 10.38
CA ILE A 75 2.06 -20.05 10.71
C ILE A 75 1.85 -21.51 10.31
N ALA A 76 2.20 -21.90 9.09
CA ALA A 76 1.97 -23.27 8.62
C ALA A 76 2.73 -24.34 9.41
N GLN A 77 3.87 -23.98 10.00
CA GLN A 77 4.68 -24.91 10.79
C GLN A 77 3.97 -25.35 12.06
N ASP A 78 3.11 -24.50 12.63
CA ASP A 78 2.33 -24.79 13.84
C ASP A 78 1.27 -25.88 13.58
N PHE A 79 0.76 -25.96 12.35
CA PHE A 79 -0.24 -26.94 11.94
C PHE A 79 0.41 -28.27 11.54
N LYS A 80 1.46 -28.22 10.71
CA LYS A 80 2.13 -29.39 10.17
C LYS A 80 3.58 -29.10 9.81
N THR A 81 4.47 -29.93 10.34
CA THR A 81 5.90 -29.87 10.01
C THR A 81 6.16 -30.34 8.57
N ASP A 82 7.17 -29.75 7.91
CA ASP A 82 7.65 -30.10 6.56
C ASP A 82 6.73 -29.79 5.38
N LEU A 83 5.93 -28.72 5.46
CA LEU A 83 5.11 -28.25 4.34
C LEU A 83 5.93 -27.55 3.24
N ARG A 84 5.76 -28.02 2.00
CA ARG A 84 6.33 -27.40 0.79
C ARG A 84 5.27 -26.54 0.10
N PHE A 85 5.51 -25.24 0.03
CA PHE A 85 4.65 -24.29 -0.66
C PHE A 85 5.10 -24.09 -2.11
N GLN A 86 4.15 -24.14 -3.04
CA GLN A 86 4.33 -23.67 -4.41
C GLN A 86 4.45 -22.13 -4.41
N SER A 87 5.23 -21.59 -5.35
CA SER A 87 5.41 -20.13 -5.49
C SER A 87 4.08 -19.40 -5.73
N HIS A 88 3.22 -19.95 -6.59
CA HIS A 88 1.90 -19.36 -6.91
C HIS A 88 0.93 -19.41 -5.72
N ALA A 89 1.01 -20.45 -4.87
CA ALA A 89 0.17 -20.54 -3.67
C ALA A 89 0.46 -19.40 -2.69
N VAL A 90 1.74 -19.07 -2.47
CA VAL A 90 2.12 -17.95 -1.59
C VAL A 90 1.69 -16.61 -2.18
N LEU A 91 1.72 -16.45 -3.50
CA LEU A 91 1.22 -15.24 -4.17
C LEU A 91 -0.30 -15.11 -4.03
N ALA A 92 -1.06 -16.18 -4.22
CA ALA A 92 -2.51 -16.19 -4.04
C ALA A 92 -2.91 -15.82 -2.60
N LEU A 93 -2.19 -16.36 -1.61
CA LEU A 93 -2.37 -15.98 -0.19
C LEU A 93 -2.08 -14.49 0.03
N GLN A 94 -1.06 -13.95 -0.63
CA GLN A 94 -0.71 -12.53 -0.51
C GLN A 94 -1.79 -11.64 -1.13
N GLU A 95 -2.26 -11.98 -2.33
CA GLU A 95 -3.32 -11.24 -3.02
C GLU A 95 -4.61 -11.23 -2.19
N ALA A 96 -5.02 -12.39 -1.66
CA ALA A 96 -6.20 -12.50 -0.80
C ALA A 96 -6.05 -11.68 0.50
N ALA A 97 -4.89 -11.75 1.15
CA ALA A 97 -4.64 -11.01 2.38
C ALA A 97 -4.65 -9.49 2.16
N GLU A 98 -4.00 -9.00 1.11
CA GLU A 98 -3.98 -7.58 0.79
C GLU A 98 -5.38 -7.08 0.38
N ALA A 99 -6.12 -7.84 -0.43
CA ALA A 99 -7.49 -7.49 -0.81
C ALA A 99 -8.42 -7.39 0.42
N TYR A 100 -8.31 -8.34 1.36
CA TYR A 100 -9.09 -8.31 2.60
C TYR A 100 -8.75 -7.07 3.46
N LEU A 101 -7.47 -6.76 3.62
CA LEU A 101 -7.02 -5.60 4.39
C LEU A 101 -7.46 -4.28 3.75
N VAL A 102 -7.38 -4.14 2.43
CA VAL A 102 -7.87 -2.95 1.72
C VAL A 102 -9.37 -2.77 1.96
N GLY A 103 -10.17 -3.82 1.77
CA GLY A 103 -11.60 -3.76 2.05
C GLY A 103 -11.89 -3.40 3.51
N LEU A 104 -11.14 -3.93 4.48
CA LEU A 104 -11.29 -3.55 5.89
C LEU A 104 -10.94 -2.08 6.12
N PHE A 105 -9.90 -1.55 5.48
CA PHE A 105 -9.53 -0.14 5.60
C PHE A 105 -10.57 0.80 5.00
N GLU A 106 -11.29 0.40 3.96
CA GLU A 106 -12.41 1.17 3.41
C GLU A 106 -13.55 1.32 4.43
N ASP A 107 -14.00 0.22 5.03
CA ASP A 107 -15.07 0.24 6.02
C ASP A 107 -14.68 1.00 7.29
N THR A 108 -13.43 0.85 7.74
CA THR A 108 -12.93 1.57 8.92
C THR A 108 -12.79 3.06 8.67
N ASN A 109 -12.46 3.45 7.44
CA ASN A 109 -12.47 4.85 7.02
C ASN A 109 -13.90 5.42 7.04
N LEU A 110 -14.91 4.66 6.59
CA LEU A 110 -16.31 5.07 6.72
C LEU A 110 -16.74 5.22 8.18
N CYS A 111 -16.31 4.31 9.07
CA CYS A 111 -16.54 4.40 10.51
C CYS A 111 -15.87 5.64 11.14
N ALA A 112 -14.65 5.97 10.71
CA ALA A 112 -13.96 7.17 11.18
C ALA A 112 -14.68 8.46 10.74
N ILE A 113 -15.12 8.53 9.48
CA ILE A 113 -15.88 9.66 8.93
C ILE A 113 -17.23 9.80 9.65
N HIS A 114 -17.91 8.69 9.94
CA HIS A 114 -19.15 8.69 10.71
C HIS A 114 -18.97 9.35 12.09
N ALA A 115 -17.81 9.14 12.72
CA ALA A 115 -17.43 9.79 13.97
C ALA A 115 -16.80 11.19 13.80
N LYS A 116 -16.94 11.83 12.64
CA LYS A 116 -16.38 13.15 12.29
C LYS A 116 -14.86 13.26 12.41
N ARG A 117 -14.14 12.14 12.24
CA ARG A 117 -12.67 12.07 12.26
C ARG A 117 -12.12 11.71 10.87
N VAL A 118 -10.87 12.09 10.62
CA VAL A 118 -10.13 11.74 9.40
C VAL A 118 -9.07 10.67 9.68
N THR A 119 -8.69 10.48 10.94
CA THR A 119 -7.72 9.48 11.39
C THR A 119 -8.43 8.22 11.87
N ILE A 120 -8.10 7.08 11.26
CA ILE A 120 -8.56 5.76 11.69
C ILE A 120 -7.98 5.39 13.06
N MET A 121 -8.77 4.72 13.88
CA MET A 121 -8.39 4.25 15.21
C MET A 121 -8.73 2.76 15.38
N PRO A 122 -8.11 2.06 16.35
CA PRO A 122 -8.41 0.64 16.60
C PRO A 122 -9.90 0.35 16.87
N LYS A 123 -10.60 1.30 17.52
CA LYS A 123 -12.06 1.20 17.74
C LYS A 123 -12.88 1.19 16.45
N ASP A 124 -12.39 1.83 15.39
CA ASP A 124 -13.06 1.85 14.08
C ASP A 124 -12.89 0.48 13.39
N ILE A 125 -11.72 -0.15 13.55
CA ILE A 125 -11.46 -1.53 13.12
C ILE A 125 -12.37 -2.52 13.85
N GLN A 126 -12.44 -2.42 15.17
CA GLN A 126 -13.30 -3.28 15.98
C GLN A 126 -14.77 -3.14 15.58
N LEU A 127 -15.24 -1.91 15.34
CA LEU A 127 -16.59 -1.64 14.89
C LEU A 127 -16.86 -2.21 13.49
N ALA A 128 -15.96 -1.98 12.53
CA ALA A 128 -16.11 -2.50 11.16
C ALA A 128 -16.18 -4.04 11.14
N ARG A 129 -15.30 -4.71 11.88
CA ARG A 129 -15.32 -6.18 12.02
C ARG A 129 -16.62 -6.67 12.67
N ARG A 130 -17.10 -5.97 13.70
CA ARG A 130 -18.37 -6.29 14.36
C ARG A 130 -19.57 -6.15 13.42
N ILE A 131 -19.61 -5.12 12.58
CA ILE A 131 -20.69 -4.88 11.61
C ILE A 131 -20.65 -5.90 10.47
N ARG A 132 -19.46 -6.25 9.98
CA ARG A 132 -19.27 -7.32 8.98
C ARG A 132 -19.79 -8.68 9.43
N GLY A 133 -20.11 -8.82 10.72
CA GLY A 133 -20.55 -10.11 11.26
C GLY A 133 -19.39 -11.07 11.43
N GLU A 134 -18.15 -10.58 11.45
CA GLU A 134 -17.00 -11.31 11.98
C GLU A 134 -17.18 -11.41 13.51
N ARG A 135 -18.23 -12.11 13.96
CA ARG A 135 -18.50 -12.40 15.36
C ARG A 135 -17.47 -13.42 15.83
N PHE A 136 -16.35 -12.92 16.33
CA PHE A 136 -15.66 -13.59 17.43
C PHE A 136 -16.62 -13.57 18.63
N VAL A 137 -17.28 -14.68 18.91
CA VAL A 137 -18.05 -14.86 20.15
C VAL A 137 -17.05 -14.75 21.30
N MET A 138 -17.14 -13.67 22.06
CA MET A 138 -16.44 -13.53 23.33
C MET A 138 -17.04 -14.57 24.29
N CYS A 139 -16.41 -15.74 24.40
CA CYS A 139 -16.74 -16.69 25.45
C CYS A 139 -16.15 -16.15 26.76
N HIS A 140 -17.01 -15.59 27.60
CA HIS A 140 -16.71 -15.18 28.97
C HIS A 140 -16.22 -16.40 29.76
N GLY A 141 -14.92 -16.49 30.03
CA GLY A 141 -14.43 -17.38 31.10
C GLY A 141 -13.06 -18.02 30.90
N CYS A 142 -12.51 -18.07 29.68
CA CYS A 142 -11.21 -18.72 29.47
C CYS A 142 -10.07 -17.69 29.45
N GLN A 143 -9.50 -17.42 30.63
CA GLN A 143 -8.08 -17.06 30.71
C GLN A 143 -7.30 -18.29 30.24
N LEU A 144 -6.81 -18.30 29.00
CA LEU A 144 -5.63 -19.01 28.50
C LEU A 144 -5.54 -18.85 26.97
N ASN A 145 -4.48 -18.15 26.55
CA ASN A 145 -3.62 -18.32 25.37
C ASN A 145 -4.24 -18.60 23.97
N GLU A 146 -3.96 -17.66 23.06
CA GLU A 146 -3.54 -17.73 21.63
C GLU A 146 -3.82 -18.93 20.68
N GLU A 147 -4.42 -20.05 21.08
CA GLU A 147 -4.39 -21.31 20.32
C GLU A 147 -5.72 -21.66 19.60
N ALA A 148 -6.39 -20.68 18.99
CA ALA A 148 -7.64 -20.94 18.25
C ALA A 148 -7.79 -20.14 16.94
N TYR A 149 -6.68 -19.76 16.32
CA TYR A 149 -6.64 -19.28 14.93
C TYR A 149 -6.85 -20.41 13.90
N GLU A 150 -6.83 -21.66 14.37
CA GLU A 150 -6.81 -22.92 13.60
C GLU A 150 -8.09 -23.21 12.79
N LEU A 151 -9.27 -22.88 13.29
CA LEU A 151 -10.52 -23.14 12.54
C LEU A 151 -10.86 -22.02 11.54
N PHE A 152 -10.28 -20.83 11.72
CA PHE A 152 -10.58 -19.68 10.86
C PHE A 152 -9.82 -19.74 9.53
N LEU A 153 -8.63 -20.33 9.53
CA LEU A 153 -7.85 -20.60 8.32
C LEU A 153 -8.50 -21.68 7.45
N VAL A 154 -9.07 -22.72 8.04
CA VAL A 154 -9.75 -23.80 7.29
C VAL A 154 -10.98 -23.27 6.55
N PHE A 155 -11.77 -22.38 7.16
CA PHE A 155 -12.97 -21.84 6.51
C PHE A 155 -12.64 -20.81 5.41
N CYS A 156 -11.58 -19.99 5.60
CA CYS A 156 -11.10 -19.07 4.56
C CYS A 156 -10.43 -19.79 3.39
N LEU A 157 -9.68 -20.88 3.65
CA LEU A 157 -9.08 -21.73 2.60
C LEU A 157 -10.16 -22.48 1.79
N SER A 158 -11.24 -22.95 2.42
CA SER A 158 -12.36 -23.58 1.69
C SER A 158 -13.14 -22.59 0.81
N PHE A 159 -13.32 -21.33 1.21
CA PHE A 159 -14.02 -20.35 0.37
C PHE A 159 -13.16 -19.86 -0.81
N VAL A 160 -11.83 -19.74 -0.61
CA VAL A 160 -10.89 -19.35 -1.67
C VAL A 160 -10.60 -20.51 -2.62
N ALA A 161 -10.56 -21.77 -2.13
CA ALA A 161 -10.44 -22.95 -3.00
C ALA A 161 -11.62 -23.08 -3.96
N ASN A 162 -12.86 -22.87 -3.51
CA ASN A 162 -14.05 -22.90 -4.37
C ASN A 162 -14.06 -21.77 -5.42
N LEU A 163 -13.46 -20.61 -5.12
CA LEU A 163 -13.33 -19.52 -6.08
C LEU A 163 -12.20 -19.77 -7.11
N ILE A 164 -11.13 -20.46 -6.71
CA ILE A 164 -10.03 -20.86 -7.58
C ILE A 164 -10.43 -22.04 -8.49
N ASP A 165 -11.19 -23.01 -7.98
CA ASP A 165 -11.74 -24.11 -8.79
C ASP A 165 -12.76 -23.60 -9.82
N ALA A 166 -13.60 -22.63 -9.47
CA ALA A 166 -14.52 -21.97 -10.41
C ALA A 166 -13.81 -21.12 -11.48
N LEU A 167 -12.60 -20.61 -11.20
CA LEU A 167 -11.78 -19.88 -12.17
C LEU A 167 -10.96 -20.82 -13.07
N LEU A 168 -10.53 -21.98 -12.55
CA LEU A 168 -9.81 -22.99 -13.31
C LEU A 168 -10.71 -23.73 -14.32
N GLU A 169 -11.96 -24.00 -13.99
CA GLU A 169 -12.91 -24.61 -14.94
C GLU A 169 -13.27 -23.67 -16.12
N ASN A 170 -13.28 -22.35 -15.89
CA ASN A 170 -13.58 -21.37 -16.95
C ASN A 170 -12.37 -21.00 -17.82
N LEU A 171 -11.13 -21.18 -17.34
CA LEU A 171 -9.93 -20.98 -18.16
C LEU A 171 -9.54 -22.22 -18.98
N CYS A 172 -9.88 -23.44 -18.54
CA CYS A 172 -9.55 -24.66 -19.27
C CYS A 172 -10.39 -24.83 -20.57
N PHE A 173 -11.58 -24.23 -20.64
CA PHE A 173 -12.45 -24.31 -21.83
C PHE A 173 -11.99 -23.43 -23.02
N LEU A 174 -10.98 -22.56 -22.83
CA LEU A 174 -10.45 -21.70 -23.91
C LEU A 174 -9.13 -22.19 -24.53
N CYS A 175 -8.60 -23.33 -24.08
CA CYS A 175 -7.34 -23.89 -24.59
C CYS A 175 -7.49 -25.20 -25.40
N ASP A 176 -8.73 -25.67 -25.63
CA ASP A 176 -9.04 -26.82 -26.52
C ASP A 176 -9.94 -26.41 -27.71
N SER A 177 -9.60 -25.31 -28.39
CA SER A 177 -10.08 -25.01 -29.76
C SER A 177 -9.06 -24.18 -30.53
#